data_AF-A0A1B7WWA7-F1
#
_entry.id   AF-A0A1B7WWA7-F1
#
_cell.length_a   1.000
_cell.length_b   1.000
_cell.length_c   1.000
_cell.angle_alpha   90.00
_cell.angle_beta   90.00
_cell.angle_gamma   90.00
#
_symmetry.space_group_name_H-M   'P 1'
#
loop_
_entity.id
_entity.type
_entity.pdbx_description
1 polymer ?
#
loop_
_entity_poly.entity_id
_entity_poly.type
_entity_poly.pdbx_seq_one_letter_code
_entity_poly.pdbx_strand_id
1 'polypeptide(L)'
;MNRKKSHQSKLSPEDQSKLRAMRSRGPEEWMEMLNALPETIRQFAARIIWWDWFATRTVAERWPHLDSYLKFTTEECPYAPLVEALETLGYPTRTALTRADDPRSK
;
A
#
# COMPACT_ATOMS: atom_id res chain seq x y z
N MET A 1 -15.59 -19.54 29.87
CA MET A 1 -14.47 -18.99 29.05
C MET A 1 -14.91 -18.95 27.58
N ASN A 2 -15.40 -17.80 27.11
CA ASN A 2 -15.85 -17.64 25.72
C ASN A 2 -14.65 -17.32 24.81
N ARG A 3 -14.18 -18.30 24.03
CA ARG A 3 -13.28 -18.04 22.89
C ARG A 3 -14.10 -17.41 21.76
N LYS A 4 -14.08 -16.07 21.65
CA LYS A 4 -14.59 -15.38 20.46
C LYS A 4 -13.77 -15.86 19.26
N LYS A 5 -14.39 -16.64 18.38
CA LYS A 5 -13.84 -17.02 17.08
C LYS A 5 -13.55 -15.72 16.31
N SER A 6 -12.27 -15.43 16.07
CA SER A 6 -11.83 -14.36 15.17
C SER A 6 -12.57 -14.50 13.86
N HIS A 7 -13.49 -13.56 13.58
CA HIS A 7 -14.05 -13.39 12.25
C HIS A 7 -12.92 -12.93 11.34
N GLN A 8 -12.21 -13.88 10.73
CA GLN A 8 -11.49 -13.63 9.49
C GLN A 8 -12.55 -13.26 8.45
N SER A 9 -12.92 -11.98 8.38
CA SER A 9 -13.71 -11.50 7.25
C SER A 9 -12.81 -11.65 6.03
N LYS A 10 -13.10 -12.67 5.23
CA LYS A 10 -12.50 -12.83 3.91
C LYS A 10 -12.78 -11.55 3.13
N LEU A 11 -11.76 -10.99 2.48
CA LEU A 11 -11.93 -9.85 1.55
C LEU A 11 -13.06 -10.17 0.58
N SER A 12 -13.91 -9.19 0.28
CA SER A 12 -15.02 -9.42 -0.65
C SER A 12 -14.47 -9.80 -2.04
N PRO A 13 -15.26 -10.48 -2.90
CA PRO A 13 -14.84 -10.76 -4.28
C PRO A 13 -14.44 -9.49 -5.05
N GLU A 14 -15.11 -8.37 -4.77
CA GLU A 14 -14.79 -7.06 -5.35
C GLU A 14 -13.41 -6.57 -4.89
N ASP A 15 -13.13 -6.64 -3.59
CA ASP A 15 -11.83 -6.24 -3.03
C ASP A 15 -10.70 -7.09 -3.62
N GLN A 16 -10.92 -8.39 -3.77
CA GLN A 16 -9.97 -9.30 -4.41
C GLN A 16 -9.75 -8.95 -5.87
N SER A 17 -10.80 -8.54 -6.60
CA SER A 17 -10.69 -8.10 -7.99
C SER A 17 -9.85 -6.82 -8.10
N LYS A 18 -10.11 -5.81 -7.25
CA LYS A 18 -9.32 -4.57 -7.18
C LYS A 18 -7.85 -4.85 -6.92
N LEU A 19 -7.55 -5.69 -5.94
CA LEU A 19 -6.17 -6.08 -5.62
C LEU A 19 -5.49 -6.85 -6.77
N ARG A 20 -6.22 -7.66 -7.54
CA ARG A 20 -5.65 -8.32 -8.73
C ARG A 20 -5.34 -7.32 -9.85
N ALA A 21 -6.25 -6.38 -10.11
CA ALA A 21 -6.03 -5.32 -11.10
C ALA A 21 -4.82 -4.43 -10.75
N MET A 22 -4.59 -4.19 -9.46
CA MET A 22 -3.41 -3.47 -9.00
C MET A 22 -2.10 -4.26 -9.23
N ARG A 23 -2.12 -5.60 -9.17
CA ARG A 23 -0.92 -6.44 -9.45
C ARG A 23 -0.46 -6.36 -10.89
N SER A 24 -1.38 -6.13 -11.83
CA SER A 24 -1.05 -6.02 -13.25
C SER A 24 -0.45 -4.66 -13.64
N ARG A 25 -0.47 -3.68 -12.74
CA ARG A 25 0.10 -2.37 -13.02
C ARG A 25 1.61 -2.44 -13.17
N GLY A 26 2.08 -1.74 -14.20
CA GLY A 26 3.49 -1.58 -14.46
C GLY A 26 4.16 -0.61 -13.49
N PRO A 27 5.50 -0.66 -13.42
CA PRO A 27 6.32 0.39 -12.81
C PRO A 27 5.90 1.82 -13.18
N GLU A 28 5.83 2.14 -14.45
CA GLU A 28 5.61 3.49 -14.94
C GLU A 28 4.25 4.04 -14.47
N GLU A 29 3.21 3.19 -14.55
CA GLU A 29 1.86 3.51 -14.09
C GLU A 29 1.83 3.81 -12.58
N TRP A 30 2.51 3.00 -11.77
CA TRP A 30 2.60 3.26 -10.33
C TRP A 30 3.29 4.59 -10.01
N MET A 31 4.33 4.97 -10.77
CA MET A 31 5.02 6.24 -10.57
C MET A 31 4.16 7.43 -10.99
N GLU A 32 3.41 7.34 -12.09
CA GLU A 32 2.45 8.39 -12.45
C GLU A 32 1.43 8.62 -11.34
N MET A 33 0.87 7.54 -10.80
CA MET A 33 -0.10 7.62 -9.71
C MET A 33 0.52 8.19 -8.42
N LEU A 34 1.73 7.77 -8.06
CA LEU A 34 2.45 8.30 -6.90
C LEU A 34 2.82 9.79 -7.07
N ASN A 35 3.21 10.19 -8.27
CA ASN A 35 3.57 11.58 -8.58
C ASN A 35 2.38 12.53 -8.50
N ALA A 36 1.15 12.02 -8.68
CA ALA A 36 -0.08 12.78 -8.48
C ALA A 36 -0.42 13.02 -6.99
N LEU A 37 0.19 12.27 -6.05
CA LEU A 37 -0.02 12.46 -4.62
C LEU A 37 0.84 13.60 -4.05
N PRO A 38 0.39 14.24 -2.96
CA PRO A 38 1.22 15.16 -2.19
C PRO A 38 2.55 14.53 -1.77
N GLU A 39 3.63 15.30 -1.84
CA GLU A 39 5.00 14.81 -1.59
C GLU A 39 5.14 14.14 -0.21
N THR A 40 4.51 14.72 0.82
CA THR A 40 4.49 14.21 2.19
C THR A 40 3.85 12.83 2.32
N ILE A 41 2.86 12.52 1.46
CA ILE A 41 2.13 11.24 1.47
C ILE A 41 2.78 10.22 0.55
N ARG A 42 3.40 10.70 -0.54
CA ARG A 42 3.99 9.87 -1.59
C ARG A 42 4.96 8.85 -1.04
N GLN A 43 5.84 9.24 -0.12
CA GLN A 43 6.81 8.33 0.48
C GLN A 43 6.15 7.17 1.22
N PHE A 44 5.11 7.44 2.02
CA PHE A 44 4.42 6.43 2.83
C PHE A 44 3.62 5.48 1.94
N ALA A 45 2.90 6.01 0.95
CA ALA A 45 2.18 5.22 -0.03
C ALA A 45 3.12 4.34 -0.87
N ALA A 46 4.26 4.88 -1.31
CA ALA A 46 5.27 4.15 -2.07
C ALA A 46 5.86 2.97 -1.28
N ARG A 47 6.14 3.14 0.02
CA ARG A 47 6.61 2.04 0.90
C ARG A 47 5.58 0.92 0.99
N ILE A 48 4.30 1.25 1.17
CA ILE A 48 3.23 0.26 1.26
C ILE A 48 3.11 -0.52 -0.05
N ILE A 49 3.13 0.16 -1.20
CA ILE A 49 3.15 -0.47 -2.53
C ILE A 49 4.34 -1.41 -2.66
N TRP A 50 5.53 -0.97 -2.24
CA TRP A 50 6.73 -1.78 -2.28
C TRP A 50 6.57 -3.07 -1.46
N TRP A 51 6.10 -2.96 -0.22
CA TRP A 51 5.89 -4.13 0.64
C TRP A 51 4.79 -5.08 0.13
N ASP A 52 3.73 -4.55 -0.48
CA ASP A 52 2.58 -5.34 -0.90
C ASP A 52 2.81 -6.08 -2.22
N TRP A 53 3.60 -5.49 -3.11
CA TRP A 53 3.71 -5.97 -4.49
C TRP A 53 5.11 -6.41 -4.89
N PHE A 54 6.15 -5.89 -4.24
CA PHE A 54 7.53 -6.06 -4.66
C PHE A 54 8.38 -6.80 -3.63
N ALA A 55 8.00 -6.86 -2.35
CA ALA A 55 8.76 -7.58 -1.32
C ALA A 55 8.92 -9.09 -1.60
N THR A 56 8.03 -9.69 -2.38
CA THR A 56 8.07 -11.10 -2.76
C THR A 56 8.57 -11.35 -4.19
N ARG A 57 8.88 -10.30 -4.96
CA ARG A 57 9.42 -10.43 -6.32
C ARG A 57 10.92 -10.74 -6.26
N THR A 58 11.38 -11.53 -7.23
CA THR A 58 12.81 -11.85 -7.33
C THR A 58 13.62 -10.62 -7.73
N VAL A 59 14.93 -10.58 -7.40
CA VAL A 59 15.81 -9.42 -7.63
C VAL A 59 15.82 -8.96 -9.10
N ALA A 60 15.57 -9.85 -10.06
CA ALA A 60 15.50 -9.52 -11.49
C ALA A 60 14.29 -8.66 -11.88
N GLU A 61 13.23 -8.67 -11.08
CA GLU A 61 12.00 -7.87 -11.28
C GLU A 61 11.91 -6.70 -10.28
N ARG A 62 13.01 -6.44 -9.56
CA ARG A 62 13.08 -5.38 -8.56
C ARG A 62 13.00 -4.03 -9.25
N TRP A 63 12.23 -3.14 -8.64
CA TRP A 63 11.98 -1.83 -9.19
C TRP A 63 12.70 -0.74 -8.38
N PRO A 64 13.92 -0.34 -8.77
CA PRO A 64 14.78 0.52 -7.96
C PRO A 64 14.24 1.96 -7.81
N HIS A 65 13.24 2.35 -8.59
CA HIS A 65 12.64 3.70 -8.49
C HIS A 65 11.79 3.83 -7.23
N LEU A 66 11.26 2.73 -6.69
CA LEU A 66 10.58 2.75 -5.40
C LEU A 66 11.56 2.66 -4.23
N ASP A 67 12.78 2.15 -4.46
CA ASP A 67 13.78 2.00 -3.41
C ASP A 67 14.20 3.35 -2.80
N SER A 68 14.10 4.46 -3.56
CA SER A 68 14.34 5.80 -3.03
C SER A 68 13.37 6.20 -1.91
N TYR A 69 12.15 5.66 -1.92
CA TYR A 69 11.12 5.94 -0.91
C TYR A 69 11.22 5.03 0.32
N LEU A 70 12.05 3.98 0.28
CA LEU A 70 12.28 3.08 1.42
C LEU A 70 13.19 3.69 2.49
N LYS A 71 13.81 4.84 2.24
CA LYS A 71 14.63 5.53 3.23
C LYS A 71 13.77 5.88 4.44
N PHE A 72 14.24 5.56 5.64
CA PHE A 72 13.58 5.95 6.88
C PHE A 72 13.42 7.47 6.95
N THR A 73 12.23 7.92 7.34
CA THR A 73 11.93 9.33 7.63
C THR A 73 11.61 9.47 9.11
N THR A 74 11.92 10.62 9.69
CA THR A 74 11.50 10.98 11.06
C THR A 74 10.11 11.61 11.09
N GLU A 75 9.50 11.84 9.92
CA GLU A 75 8.18 12.44 9.80
C GLU A 75 7.09 11.48 10.27
N GLU A 76 6.13 12.01 11.01
CA GLU A 76 4.96 11.26 11.44
C GLU A 76 4.04 10.99 10.23
N CYS A 77 3.70 9.72 10.02
CA CYS A 77 2.79 9.33 8.95
C CYS A 77 1.37 9.86 9.24
N PRO A 78 0.79 10.72 8.38
CA PRO A 78 -0.54 11.26 8.59
C PRO A 78 -1.59 10.21 8.21
N TYR A 79 -2.19 9.56 9.21
CA TYR A 79 -3.08 8.41 9.04
C TYR A 79 -4.23 8.65 8.05
N ALA A 80 -5.07 9.67 8.26
CA ALA A 80 -6.23 9.91 7.42
C ALA A 80 -5.85 10.28 5.96
N PRO A 81 -4.92 11.23 5.71
CA PRO A 81 -4.43 11.48 4.35
C PRO A 81 -3.81 10.26 3.65
N LEU A 82 -3.14 9.38 4.40
CA LEU A 82 -2.60 8.15 3.83
C LEU A 82 -3.71 7.19 3.41
N VAL A 83 -4.77 7.03 4.21
CA VAL A 83 -5.91 6.17 3.86
C VAL A 83 -6.56 6.66 2.57
N GLU A 84 -6.84 7.96 2.47
CA GLU A 84 -7.43 8.57 1.25
C GLU A 84 -6.52 8.39 0.03
N ALA A 85 -5.21 8.54 0.20
CA ALA A 85 -4.25 8.33 -0.87
C ALA A 85 -4.24 6.86 -1.33
N LEU A 86 -4.26 5.90 -0.40
CA LEU A 86 -4.32 4.47 -0.74
C LEU A 86 -5.63 4.12 -1.46
N GLU A 87 -6.76 4.67 -1.04
CA GLU A 87 -8.04 4.51 -1.75
C GLU A 87 -7.99 5.09 -3.16
N THR A 88 -7.41 6.27 -3.33
CA THR A 88 -7.16 6.89 -4.65
C THR A 88 -6.26 6.01 -5.52
N LEU A 89 -5.28 5.33 -4.91
CA LEU A 89 -4.43 4.35 -5.57
C LEU A 89 -5.16 3.04 -5.91
N GLY A 90 -6.40 2.86 -5.49
CA GLY A 90 -7.26 1.71 -5.80
C GLY A 90 -7.28 0.63 -4.72
N TYR A 91 -6.62 0.84 -3.57
CA TYR A 91 -6.76 -0.08 -2.43
C TYR A 91 -8.21 -0.08 -1.95
N PRO A 92 -8.79 -1.26 -1.66
CA PRO A 92 -10.07 -1.31 -0.96
C PRO A 92 -9.96 -0.62 0.41
N THR A 93 -10.99 0.12 0.83
CA THR A 93 -11.02 0.89 2.09
C THR A 93 -10.51 0.08 3.28
N ARG A 94 -10.98 -1.17 3.44
CA ARG A 94 -10.54 -2.04 4.53
C ARG A 94 -9.04 -2.35 4.47
N THR A 95 -8.49 -2.50 3.27
CA THR A 95 -7.05 -2.71 3.06
C THR A 95 -6.29 -1.42 3.34
N ALA A 96 -6.76 -0.27 2.84
CA ALA A 96 -6.16 1.03 3.10
C ALA A 96 -6.05 1.33 4.61
N LEU A 97 -7.15 1.17 5.35
CA LEU A 97 -7.19 1.32 6.81
C LEU A 97 -6.20 0.40 7.54
N THR A 98 -6.13 -0.87 7.11
CA THR A 98 -5.21 -1.85 7.69
C THR A 98 -3.74 -1.48 7.43
N ARG A 99 -3.43 -0.97 6.23
CA ARG A 99 -2.06 -0.62 5.84
C ARG A 99 -1.57 0.68 6.45
N ALA A 100 -2.45 1.66 6.60
CA ALA A 100 -2.11 2.91 7.29
C ALA A 100 -1.84 2.72 8.79
N ASP A 101 -2.36 1.66 9.40
CA ASP A 101 -2.09 1.31 10.81
C ASP A 101 -0.86 0.39 10.97
N ASP A 102 -0.34 -0.17 9.87
CA ASP A 102 0.78 -1.10 9.89
C ASP A 102 2.08 -0.38 10.30
N PRO A 103 2.89 -0.91 11.23
CA PRO A 103 4.15 -0.29 11.61
C PRO A 103 5.14 -0.13 10.45
N ARG A 104 4.99 -0.87 9.35
CA ARG A 104 5.79 -0.70 8.12
C ARG A 104 5.46 0.57 7.34
N SER A 105 4.36 1.24 7.68
CA SER A 105 3.96 2.52 7.11
C SER A 105 4.51 3.73 7.86
N LYS A 106 5.11 3.53 9.05
CA LYS A 106 5.74 4.56 9.88
C LYS A 106 7.25 4.52 9.66
#